data_AF-Q7X0K8-F1
#
_entry.id   AF-Q7X0K8-F1
#
_cell.length_a   1.000
_cell.length_b   1.000
_cell.length_c   1.000
_cell.angle_alpha   90.00
_cell.angle_beta   90.00
_cell.angle_gamma   90.00
#
_symmetry.space_group_name_H-M   'P 1'
#
loop_
_entity.id
_entity.type
_entity.pdbx_description
1 polymer ?
#
loop_
_entity_poly.entity_id
_entity_poly.type
_entity_poly.pdbx_seq_one_letter_code
_entity_poly.pdbx_strand_id
1 'polypeptide(L)'
;ANPRNASAGSLRQLDPKIAAKRNLDIFVYNIAELGDTGVSSHSEALDLLDELGFKTNRERRKCKNIDEVIELLDQLLEKHSQLPYDIDGVVIKVDSLRQQEALGATAKSPRWAIAYKFPAE
;
A
#
# COMPACT_ATOMS: atom_id res chain seq x y z
N ALA A 1 15.42 -12.31 -13.34
CA ALA A 1 14.84 -10.95 -13.36
C ALA A 1 13.41 -11.06 -12.83
N ASN A 2 12.93 -10.10 -12.03
CA ASN A 2 11.63 -10.15 -11.35
C ASN A 2 10.68 -9.05 -11.87
N PRO A 3 9.36 -9.12 -11.57
CA PRO A 3 8.40 -8.11 -11.99
C PRO A 3 8.77 -6.69 -11.56
N ARG A 4 9.39 -6.51 -10.38
CA ARG A 4 9.91 -5.20 -9.92
C ARG A 4 10.90 -4.59 -10.91
N ASN A 5 11.91 -5.36 -11.36
CA ASN A 5 12.92 -4.88 -12.29
C ASN A 5 12.32 -4.62 -13.69
N ALA A 6 11.38 -5.45 -14.12
CA ALA A 6 10.67 -5.25 -15.39
C ALA A 6 9.85 -3.94 -15.39
N SER A 7 9.10 -3.66 -14.31
CA SER A 7 8.34 -2.42 -14.16
C SER A 7 9.23 -1.19 -14.09
N ALA A 8 10.30 -1.23 -13.29
CA ALA A 8 11.24 -0.12 -13.16
C ALA A 8 11.93 0.21 -14.50
N GLY A 9 12.38 -0.81 -15.24
CA GLY A 9 12.99 -0.62 -16.56
C GLY A 9 12.00 -0.11 -17.61
N SER A 10 10.71 -0.47 -17.49
CA SER A 10 9.64 0.02 -18.37
C SER A 10 9.35 1.50 -18.14
N LEU A 11 9.27 1.94 -16.88
CA LEU A 11 9.00 3.34 -16.52
C LEU A 11 10.16 4.29 -16.86
N ARG A 12 11.39 3.77 -16.95
CA ARG A 12 12.60 4.55 -17.25
C ARG A 12 12.95 4.62 -18.74
N GLN A 13 12.08 4.12 -19.61
CA GLN A 13 12.28 4.26 -21.06
C GLN A 13 12.19 5.74 -21.46
N LEU A 14 13.14 6.20 -22.27
CA LEU A 14 13.14 7.59 -22.77
C LEU A 14 12.01 7.82 -23.78
N ASP A 15 11.66 6.81 -24.58
CA ASP A 15 10.51 6.85 -25.46
C ASP A 15 9.26 6.32 -24.74
N PRO A 16 8.25 7.17 -24.45
CA PRO A 16 7.03 6.76 -23.77
C PRO A 16 6.22 5.72 -24.56
N LYS A 17 6.40 5.61 -25.89
CA LYS A 17 5.74 4.58 -26.70
C LYS A 17 6.23 3.18 -26.37
N ILE A 18 7.44 3.04 -25.84
CA ILE A 18 7.96 1.75 -25.37
C ILE A 18 7.28 1.37 -24.05
N ALA A 19 7.17 2.32 -23.12
CA ALA A 19 6.46 2.10 -21.86
C ALA A 19 4.97 1.78 -22.09
N ALA A 20 4.31 2.48 -23.03
CA ALA A 20 2.91 2.26 -23.38
C ALA A 20 2.59 0.86 -23.94
N LYS A 21 3.61 0.13 -24.45
CA LYS A 21 3.46 -1.26 -24.91
C LYS A 21 3.57 -2.28 -23.78
N ARG A 22 3.85 -1.85 -22.55
CA ARG A 22 4.00 -2.71 -21.37
C ARG A 22 2.69 -2.69 -20.59
N ASN A 23 2.31 -3.83 -20.04
CA ASN A 23 1.12 -3.96 -19.19
C ASN A 23 1.41 -3.46 -17.76
N LEU A 24 1.76 -2.18 -17.65
CA LEU A 24 1.99 -1.53 -16.36
C LEU A 24 0.65 -1.24 -15.68
N ASP A 25 0.66 -1.36 -14.36
CA ASP A 25 -0.49 -1.11 -13.51
C ASP A 25 -0.04 -0.42 -12.22
N ILE A 26 -0.98 0.11 -11.44
CA ILE A 26 -0.67 0.89 -10.23
C ILE A 26 -1.73 0.69 -9.15
N PHE A 27 -1.27 0.66 -7.90
CA PHE A 27 -2.10 0.88 -6.72
C PHE A 27 -1.63 2.13 -5.98
N VAL A 28 -2.54 3.08 -5.81
CA VAL A 28 -2.32 4.28 -4.99
C VAL A 28 -2.75 3.98 -3.56
N TYR A 29 -1.92 4.38 -2.60
CA TYR A 29 -2.08 3.98 -1.19
C TYR A 29 -1.95 5.12 -0.18
N ASN A 30 -1.70 6.36 -0.61
CA ASN A 30 -1.53 7.48 0.30
C ASN A 30 -1.81 8.81 -0.38
N ILE A 31 -2.34 9.76 0.40
CA ILE A 31 -2.40 11.17 0.05
C ILE A 31 -1.36 11.89 0.93
N ALA A 32 -0.44 12.63 0.32
CA ALA A 32 0.62 13.32 1.07
C ALA A 32 0.09 14.50 1.88
N GLU A 33 -0.84 15.27 1.31
CA GLU A 33 -1.46 16.43 1.94
C GLU A 33 -2.96 16.35 1.78
N LEU A 34 -3.68 16.24 2.90
CA LEU A 34 -5.14 16.08 2.90
C LEU A 34 -5.90 17.40 2.84
N GLY A 35 -5.23 18.53 3.10
CA GLY A 35 -5.86 19.86 3.09
C GLY A 35 -7.19 19.89 3.85
N ASP A 36 -8.21 20.50 3.23
CA ASP A 36 -9.55 20.65 3.79
C ASP A 36 -10.52 19.49 3.44
N THR A 37 -10.00 18.31 3.09
CA THR A 37 -10.85 17.15 2.71
C THR A 37 -11.72 16.62 3.85
N GLY A 38 -11.42 16.98 5.11
CA GLY A 38 -12.13 16.48 6.29
C GLY A 38 -11.81 15.03 6.67
N VAL A 39 -10.92 14.36 5.91
CA VAL A 39 -10.45 13.00 6.18
C VAL A 39 -9.68 12.95 7.50
N SER A 40 -10.03 11.98 8.33
CA SER A 40 -9.51 11.82 9.70
C SER A 40 -8.78 10.49 9.94
N SER A 41 -8.90 9.55 9.01
CA SER A 41 -8.28 8.22 9.07
C SER A 41 -7.61 7.80 7.76
N HIS A 42 -6.68 6.85 7.83
CA HIS A 42 -6.02 6.28 6.65
C HIS A 42 -7.02 5.53 5.77
N SER A 43 -7.97 4.81 6.37
CA SER A 43 -9.04 4.14 5.63
C SER A 43 -9.89 5.14 4.84
N GLU A 44 -10.28 6.26 5.46
CA GLU A 44 -11.04 7.32 4.76
C GLU A 44 -10.23 7.94 3.61
N ALA A 45 -8.90 8.10 3.77
CA ALA A 45 -8.05 8.58 2.68
C ALA A 45 -8.02 7.61 1.48
N LEU A 46 -8.04 6.29 1.74
CA LEU A 46 -8.10 5.27 0.69
C LEU A 46 -9.48 5.23 0.01
N ASP A 47 -10.55 5.44 0.77
CA ASP A 47 -11.90 5.52 0.22
C ASP A 47 -12.07 6.79 -0.64
N LEU A 48 -11.52 7.93 -0.19
CA LEU A 48 -11.45 9.15 -1.01
C LEU A 48 -10.67 8.94 -2.32
N LEU A 49 -9.54 8.21 -2.28
CA LEU A 49 -8.80 7.87 -3.50
C LEU A 49 -9.65 7.06 -4.48
N ASP A 50 -10.47 6.11 -3.97
CA ASP A 50 -11.41 5.37 -4.80
C ASP A 50 -12.48 6.26 -5.42
N GLU A 51 -13.07 7.17 -4.64
CA GLU A 51 -14.07 8.14 -5.10
C GLU A 51 -13.50 9.07 -6.19
N LEU A 52 -12.23 9.44 -6.07
CA LEU A 52 -11.51 10.27 -7.05
C LEU A 52 -11.09 9.50 -8.31
N GLY A 53 -11.36 8.19 -8.39
CA GLY A 53 -11.05 7.35 -9.55
C GLY A 53 -9.62 6.81 -9.58
N PHE A 54 -8.85 6.95 -8.48
CA PHE A 54 -7.57 6.26 -8.36
C PHE A 54 -7.80 4.78 -8.06
N LYS A 55 -6.94 3.94 -8.65
CA LYS A 55 -6.94 2.51 -8.35
C LYS A 55 -6.24 2.26 -7.01
N THR A 56 -6.99 1.86 -6.00
CA THR A 56 -6.45 1.40 -4.71
C THR A 56 -6.48 -0.13 -4.62
N ASN A 57 -5.67 -0.71 -3.72
CA ASN A 57 -5.68 -2.16 -3.50
C ASN A 57 -6.92 -2.56 -2.68
N ARG A 58 -7.63 -3.59 -3.15
CA ARG A 58 -8.86 -4.13 -2.54
C ARG A 58 -8.60 -5.17 -1.43
N GLU A 59 -7.40 -5.73 -1.39
CA GLU A 59 -6.91 -6.60 -0.30
C GLU A 59 -6.47 -5.76 0.92
N ARG A 60 -7.33 -4.85 1.37
CA ARG A 60 -7.14 -4.03 2.57
C ARG A 60 -8.25 -4.27 3.57
N ARG A 61 -7.94 -4.26 4.86
CA ARG A 61 -8.92 -4.40 5.94
C ARG A 61 -8.58 -3.44 7.08
N LYS A 62 -9.61 -2.78 7.62
CA LYS A 62 -9.52 -2.04 8.88
C LYS A 62 -9.66 -3.03 10.03
N CYS A 63 -8.60 -3.19 10.81
CA CYS A 63 -8.56 -4.10 11.96
C CYS A 63 -8.72 -3.31 13.27
N LYS A 64 -9.52 -3.82 14.20
CA LYS A 64 -9.80 -3.18 15.50
C LYS A 64 -8.69 -3.39 16.53
N ASN A 65 -7.90 -4.45 16.37
CA ASN A 65 -6.84 -4.85 17.29
C ASN A 65 -5.78 -5.67 16.55
N ILE A 66 -4.73 -6.07 17.28
CA ILE A 66 -3.61 -6.82 16.71
C ILE A 66 -3.98 -8.24 16.30
N ASP A 67 -4.96 -8.88 16.97
CA ASP A 67 -5.38 -10.24 16.65
C ASP A 67 -6.04 -10.28 15.26
N GLU A 68 -6.89 -9.30 14.95
CA GLU A 68 -7.48 -9.13 13.61
C GLU A 68 -6.41 -8.81 12.54
N VAL A 69 -5.30 -8.16 12.91
CA VAL A 69 -4.17 -7.95 12.00
C VAL A 69 -3.46 -9.27 11.72
N ILE A 70 -3.19 -10.07 12.76
CA ILE A 70 -2.54 -11.38 12.61
C ILE A 70 -3.39 -12.31 11.74
N GLU A 71 -4.72 -12.35 11.95
CA GLU A 71 -5.64 -13.12 11.11
C GLU A 71 -5.54 -12.73 9.63
N LEU A 72 -5.45 -11.42 9.34
CA LEU A 72 -5.29 -10.93 7.97
C LEU A 72 -3.93 -11.32 7.37
N LEU A 73 -2.86 -11.29 8.17
CA LEU A 73 -1.53 -11.70 7.71
C LEU A 73 -1.54 -13.17 7.28
N ASP A 74 -2.13 -14.04 8.09
CA ASP A 74 -2.23 -15.47 7.77
C ASP A 74 -3.06 -15.70 6.49
N GLN A 75 -4.21 -15.01 6.36
CA GLN A 75 -5.04 -15.09 5.16
C GLN A 75 -4.32 -14.64 3.88
N LEU A 76 -3.55 -13.56 3.96
CA LEU A 76 -2.79 -13.05 2.81
C LEU A 76 -1.56 -13.91 2.52
N LEU A 77 -0.93 -14.49 3.53
CA LEU A 77 0.18 -15.44 3.35
C LEU A 77 -0.30 -16.71 2.63
N GLU A 78 -1.51 -17.18 2.87
CA GLU A 78 -2.05 -18.33 2.14
C GLU A 78 -2.45 -18.01 0.68
N LYS A 79 -2.88 -16.76 0.43
CA LYS A 79 -3.47 -16.36 -0.85
C LYS A 79 -2.54 -15.58 -1.77
N HIS A 80 -1.37 -15.13 -1.31
CA HIS A 80 -0.52 -14.21 -2.10
C HIS A 80 -0.15 -14.78 -3.47
N SER A 81 0.04 -16.10 -3.60
CA SER A 81 0.37 -16.79 -4.85
C SER A 81 -0.77 -16.81 -5.87
N GLN A 82 -1.99 -16.50 -5.44
CA GLN A 82 -3.20 -16.45 -6.27
C GLN A 82 -3.50 -15.02 -6.76
N LEU A 83 -2.80 -14.02 -6.23
CA LEU A 83 -2.98 -12.62 -6.66
C LEU A 83 -2.41 -12.43 -8.08
N PRO A 84 -3.02 -11.57 -8.91
CA PRO A 84 -2.50 -11.27 -10.24
C PRO A 84 -1.28 -10.32 -10.21
N TYR A 85 -0.68 -10.12 -9.03
CA TYR A 85 0.49 -9.27 -8.77
C TYR A 85 1.27 -9.81 -7.57
N ASP A 86 2.59 -9.61 -7.58
CA ASP A 86 3.45 -10.03 -6.48
C ASP A 86 3.29 -9.09 -5.26
N ILE A 87 3.29 -9.68 -4.07
CA ILE A 87 3.45 -8.96 -2.80
C ILE A 87 4.59 -9.61 -2.00
N ASP A 88 5.34 -8.82 -1.24
CA ASP A 88 6.46 -9.29 -0.41
C ASP A 88 6.16 -9.21 1.10
N GLY A 89 4.89 -8.96 1.44
CA GLY A 89 4.42 -8.72 2.78
C GLY A 89 3.22 -7.79 2.85
N VAL A 90 2.95 -7.27 4.04
CA VAL A 90 1.79 -6.42 4.35
C VAL A 90 2.24 -5.20 5.14
N VAL A 91 1.67 -4.04 4.83
CA VAL A 91 1.93 -2.80 5.57
C VAL A 91 0.81 -2.57 6.58
N ILE A 92 1.18 -2.46 7.85
CA ILE A 92 0.27 -2.22 8.98
C ILE A 92 0.45 -0.77 9.40
N LYS A 93 -0.66 -0.03 9.53
CA LYS A 93 -0.66 1.38 9.92
C LYS A 93 -1.70 1.62 11.00
N VAL A 94 -1.38 2.48 11.96
CA VAL A 94 -2.39 3.06 12.86
C VAL A 94 -3.36 3.89 12.01
N ASP A 95 -4.65 3.63 12.12
CA ASP A 95 -5.63 4.20 11.20
C ASP A 95 -5.90 5.69 11.44
N SER A 96 -5.98 6.14 12.70
CA SER A 96 -6.25 7.55 13.00
C SER A 96 -5.06 8.46 12.67
N LEU A 97 -5.29 9.48 11.85
CA LEU A 97 -4.24 10.44 11.46
C LEU A 97 -3.74 11.26 12.65
N ARG A 98 -4.62 11.60 13.59
CA ARG A 98 -4.23 12.26 14.85
C ARG A 98 -3.30 11.39 15.69
N GLN A 99 -3.53 10.07 15.72
CA GLN A 99 -2.63 9.15 16.42
C GLN A 99 -1.30 8.99 15.68
N GLN A 100 -1.30 8.98 14.35
CA GLN A 100 -0.07 8.97 13.55
C GLN A 100 0.78 10.22 13.85
N GLU A 101 0.17 11.41 13.90
CA GLU A 101 0.85 12.66 14.26
C GLU A 101 1.46 12.59 15.66
N ALA A 102 0.67 12.13 16.66
CA ALA A 102 1.13 12.01 18.04
C ALA A 102 2.28 10.99 18.21
N LEU A 103 2.26 9.88 17.46
CA LEU A 103 3.31 8.88 17.44
C LEU A 103 4.58 9.39 16.72
N GLY A 104 4.40 10.24 15.71
CA GLY A 104 5.47 10.87 14.96
C GLY A 104 6.40 9.87 14.27
N ALA A 105 7.66 10.26 14.11
CA ALA A 105 8.69 9.49 13.43
C ALA A 105 10.00 9.45 14.23
N THR A 106 10.85 8.50 13.88
CA THR A 106 12.29 8.54 14.16
C THR A 106 13.01 9.26 13.02
N ALA A 107 14.34 9.36 13.08
CA ALA A 107 15.14 9.94 12.00
C ALA A 107 15.00 9.20 10.65
N LYS A 108 14.49 7.96 10.63
CA LYS A 108 14.45 7.10 9.43
C LYS A 108 13.08 6.51 9.11
N SER A 109 12.15 6.46 10.07
CA SER A 109 10.90 5.73 9.90
C SER A 109 9.77 6.28 10.79
N PRO A 110 8.50 6.19 10.34
CA PRO A 110 7.34 6.47 11.19
C PRO A 110 7.26 5.48 12.36
N ARG A 111 6.69 5.91 13.51
CA ARG A 111 6.41 5.02 14.64
C ARG A 111 5.04 4.34 14.58
N TRP A 112 4.20 4.81 13.66
CA TRP A 112 2.80 4.39 13.50
C TRP A 112 2.58 3.41 12.34
N ALA A 113 3.65 3.00 11.65
CA ALA A 113 3.57 2.04 10.55
C ALA A 113 4.72 1.04 10.60
N ILE A 114 4.44 -0.19 10.17
CA ILE A 114 5.43 -1.25 10.02
C ILE A 114 5.11 -2.10 8.78
N ALA A 115 6.13 -2.56 8.08
CA ALA A 115 5.98 -3.53 6.99
C ALA A 115 6.34 -4.92 7.53
N TYR A 116 5.35 -5.80 7.63
CA TYR A 116 5.55 -7.22 7.87
C TYR A 116 6.01 -7.87 6.57
N LYS A 117 7.14 -8.57 6.59
CA LYS A 117 7.68 -9.25 5.41
C LYS A 117 7.34 -10.73 5.48
N PHE A 118 6.82 -11.28 4.39
CA PHE A 118 6.64 -12.72 4.28
C PHE A 118 8.00 -13.43 4.26
N PRO A 119 8.06 -14.71 4.70
CA PRO A 119 9.23 -15.53 4.50
C PRO A 119 9.64 -15.50 3.03
N ALA A 120 10.95 -15.44 2.76
CA ALA A 120 11.44 -15.61 1.40
C ALA A 120 11.06 -17.02 0.92
N GLU A 121 10.55 -17.11 -0.32
CA GLU A 121 10.48 -18.38 -1.05
C GLU A 121 11.88 -18.90 -1.43
#